data_AF-A6TP58-F1
#
_entry.id   AF-A6TP58-F1
#
_cell.length_a   1.000
_cell.length_b   1.000
_cell.length_c   1.000
_cell.angle_alpha   90.00
_cell.angle_beta   90.00
_cell.angle_gamma   90.00
#
_symmetry.space_group_name_H-M   'P 1'
#
loop_
_entity.id
_entity.type
_entity.pdbx_description
1 polymer ?
#
loop_
_entity_poly.entity_id
_entity_poly.type
_entity_poly.pdbx_seq_one_letter_code
_entity_poly.pdbx_strand_id
1 'polypeptide(L)'
;MKSEKFIKNWIRYRQEGKEKYVGKRSILIAVSILVGQSAAKLYRGELGFFNFSNLILIFVVSYIAARIGATNGWNRYEKKYSKLINDIEE
;
A
#
# COMPACT_ATOMS: atom_id res chain seq x y z
N MET A 1 -23.30 -6.90 -2.41
CA MET A 1 -22.30 -6.93 -3.51
C MET A 1 -20.96 -6.23 -3.23
N LYS A 2 -20.84 -4.88 -3.11
CA LYS A 2 -19.51 -4.24 -2.92
C LYS A 2 -18.87 -4.58 -1.56
N SER A 3 -19.66 -4.74 -0.49
CA SER A 3 -19.18 -5.11 0.85
C SER A 3 -18.65 -6.55 0.90
N GLU A 4 -19.37 -7.52 0.34
CA GLU A 4 -18.98 -8.95 0.34
C GLU A 4 -17.66 -9.20 -0.37
N LYS A 5 -17.45 -8.58 -1.54
CA LYS A 5 -16.18 -8.71 -2.28
C LYS A 5 -15.01 -8.13 -1.47
N PHE A 6 -15.24 -7.05 -0.72
CA PHE A 6 -14.24 -6.45 0.15
C PHE A 6 -13.95 -7.33 1.37
N ILE A 7 -14.98 -7.90 2.00
CA ILE A 7 -14.83 -8.83 3.13
C ILE A 7 -14.07 -10.09 2.72
N LYS A 8 -14.43 -10.70 1.59
CA LYS A 8 -13.72 -11.88 1.05
C LYS A 8 -12.24 -11.59 0.79
N ASN A 9 -11.92 -10.43 0.23
CA ASN A 9 -10.55 -10.01 0.03
C ASN A 9 -9.84 -9.74 1.37
N TRP A 10 -10.53 -9.16 2.35
CA TRP A 10 -9.99 -8.91 3.68
C TRP A 10 -9.64 -10.21 4.41
N ILE A 11 -10.52 -11.22 4.36
CA ILE A 11 -10.26 -12.56 4.92
C ILE A 11 -9.00 -13.17 4.30
N ARG A 12 -8.85 -13.08 2.97
CA ARG A 12 -7.63 -13.54 2.30
C ARG A 12 -6.39 -12.79 2.79
N TYR A 13 -6.44 -11.46 2.90
CA TYR A 13 -5.31 -10.68 3.43
C TYR A 13 -5.01 -11.01 4.90
N ARG A 14 -6.03 -11.33 5.70
CA ARG A 14 -5.90 -11.79 7.08
C ARG A 14 -5.13 -13.12 7.16
N GLN A 15 -5.49 -14.08 6.32
CA GLN A 15 -4.82 -15.37 6.20
C GLN A 15 -3.37 -15.26 5.72
N GLU A 16 -3.09 -14.32 4.81
CA GLU A 16 -1.71 -14.04 4.36
C GLU A 16 -0.85 -13.41 5.47
N GLY A 17 -1.47 -12.77 6.46
CA GLY A 17 -0.81 -12.17 7.61
C GLY A 17 -0.46 -10.69 7.43
N LYS A 18 -0.39 -9.99 8.56
CA LYS A 18 -0.16 -8.54 8.64
C LYS A 18 1.09 -8.10 7.91
N GLU A 19 2.21 -8.79 8.11
CA GLU A 19 3.49 -8.39 7.51
C GLU A 19 3.48 -8.50 5.98
N LYS A 20 2.90 -9.58 5.41
CA LYS A 20 2.81 -9.73 3.95
C LYS A 20 1.90 -8.67 3.34
N TYR A 21 0.76 -8.40 3.96
CA TYR A 21 -0.14 -7.33 3.52
C TYR A 21 0.53 -5.95 3.57
N VAL A 22 1.14 -5.60 4.71
CA VAL A 22 1.82 -4.32 4.90
C VAL A 22 2.98 -4.19 3.91
N GLY A 23 3.81 -5.23 3.77
CA GLY A 23 4.92 -5.26 2.83
C GLY A 23 4.48 -5.03 1.39
N LYS A 24 3.55 -5.84 0.88
CA LYS A 24 3.02 -5.72 -0.49
C LYS A 24 2.44 -4.33 -0.75
N ARG A 25 1.61 -3.83 0.17
CA ARG A 25 0.95 -2.53 0.02
C ARG A 25 1.94 -1.37 0.05
N SER A 26 2.98 -1.47 0.88
CA SER A 26 4.03 -0.44 0.97
C SER A 26 4.88 -0.39 -0.30
N ILE A 27 5.28 -1.55 -0.83
CA ILE A 27 6.04 -1.64 -2.09
C ILE A 27 5.21 -1.04 -3.24
N LEU A 28 3.94 -1.44 -3.35
CA LEU A 28 3.07 -0.98 -4.43
C LEU A 28 2.92 0.55 -4.43
N ILE A 29 2.76 1.17 -3.25
CA ILE A 29 2.68 2.62 -3.12
C ILE A 29 4.02 3.27 -3.50
N ALA A 30 5.13 2.77 -2.97
CA ALA A 30 6.45 3.33 -3.27
C ALA A 30 6.80 3.24 -4.77
N VAL A 31 6.50 2.13 -5.43
CA VAL A 31 6.67 1.96 -6.88
C VAL A 31 5.75 2.90 -7.66
N SER A 32 4.49 3.06 -7.24
CA SER A 32 3.56 3.99 -7.89
C SER A 32 4.06 5.43 -7.84
N ILE A 33 4.62 5.85 -6.70
CA ILE A 33 5.21 7.18 -6.53
C ILE A 33 6.44 7.34 -7.42
N LEU A 34 7.34 6.34 -7.46
CA LEU A 34 8.49 6.36 -8.36
C LEU A 34 8.06 6.52 -9.83
N VAL A 35 7.13 5.69 -10.29
CA VAL A 35 6.64 5.74 -11.68
C VAL A 35 6.00 7.10 -11.97
N GLY A 36 5.19 7.62 -11.06
CA GLY A 36 4.56 8.94 -11.21
C GLY A 36 5.59 10.08 -11.29
N GLN A 37 6.63 10.04 -10.47
CA GLN A 37 7.73 11.02 -10.49
C GLN A 37 8.54 10.94 -11.78
N SER A 38 8.87 9.73 -12.23
CA SER A 38 9.57 9.51 -13.50
C SER A 38 8.74 10.00 -14.70
N ALA A 39 7.44 9.70 -14.73
CA ALA A 39 6.53 10.18 -15.77
C ALA A 39 6.40 11.72 -15.75
N ALA A 40 6.32 12.34 -14.57
CA ALA A 40 6.26 13.79 -14.44
C ALA A 40 7.53 14.48 -14.96
N LYS A 41 8.71 13.93 -14.67
CA LYS A 41 9.99 14.44 -15.19
C LYS A 41 10.10 14.28 -16.70
N LEU A 42 9.65 13.14 -17.23
CA LEU A 42 9.57 12.91 -18.67
C LEU A 42 8.69 13.95 -19.35
N TYR A 43 7.50 14.22 -18.80
CA TYR A 43 6.56 15.21 -19.32
C TYR A 43 7.12 16.64 -19.30
N ARG A 44 7.98 16.97 -18.33
CA ARG A 44 8.63 18.29 -18.20
C ARG A 44 9.90 18.43 -19.04
N GLY A 45 10.36 17.38 -19.72
CA GLY A 45 11.62 17.39 -20.46
C GLY A 45 12.88 17.43 -19.58
N GLU A 46 12.76 17.10 -18.28
CA GLU A 46 13.85 17.20 -17.29
C GLU A 46 14.73 15.93 -17.21
N LEU A 47 14.73 15.09 -18.25
CA LEU A 47 15.47 13.82 -18.26
C LEU A 47 16.98 13.99 -18.06
N GLY A 48 17.55 15.14 -18.43
CA GLY A 48 18.97 15.45 -18.24
C GLY A 48 19.41 15.54 -16.77
N PHE A 49 18.47 15.73 -15.83
CA PHE A 49 18.73 15.81 -14.39
C PHE A 49 18.36 14.51 -13.65
N PHE A 50 18.53 13.36 -14.31
CA PHE A 50 18.24 12.07 -13.72
C PHE A 50 19.29 11.71 -12.66
N ASN A 51 18.95 11.93 -11.39
CA ASN A 51 19.78 11.52 -10.27
C ASN A 51 19.21 10.25 -9.61
N PHE A 52 19.90 9.13 -9.81
CA PHE A 52 19.51 7.83 -9.28
C PHE A 52 19.50 7.78 -7.74
N SER A 53 20.41 8.48 -7.07
CA SER A 53 20.44 8.51 -5.60
C SER A 53 19.19 9.20 -5.03
N ASN A 54 18.70 10.24 -5.70
CA ASN A 54 17.46 10.91 -5.33
C ASN A 54 16.25 9.98 -5.51
N LEU A 55 16.22 9.15 -6.56
CA LEU A 55 15.15 8.16 -6.73
C LEU A 55 15.15 7.08 -5.65
N ILE A 56 16.33 6.58 -5.27
CA ILE A 56 16.44 5.65 -4.13
C ILE A 56 15.92 6.31 -2.86
N LEU A 57 16.32 7.56 -2.59
CA LEU A 57 15.86 8.29 -1.41
C LEU A 57 14.34 8.45 -1.41
N ILE A 58 13.76 8.89 -2.54
CA ILE A 58 12.30 9.03 -2.71
C ILE A 58 11.61 7.68 -2.49
N PHE A 59 12.16 6.59 -3.02
CA PHE A 59 11.61 5.25 -2.83
C PHE A 59 11.60 4.84 -1.36
N VAL A 60 12.74 4.99 -0.67
CA VAL A 60 12.88 4.60 0.74
C VAL A 60 11.94 5.41 1.62
N VAL A 61 11.89 6.74 1.45
CA VAL A 61 10.99 7.61 2.22
C VAL A 61 9.52 7.26 1.96
N SER A 62 9.16 7.06 0.68
CA SER A 62 7.80 6.66 0.29
C SER A 62 7.41 5.30 0.86
N TYR A 63 8.35 4.36 0.86
CA TYR A 63 8.17 3.02 1.41
C TYR A 63 7.93 3.06 2.93
N ILE A 64 8.74 3.82 3.67
CA ILE A 64 8.57 3.98 5.13
C ILE A 64 7.22 4.61 5.45
N ALA A 65 6.87 5.71 4.77
CA ALA A 65 5.58 6.38 4.95
C ALA A 65 4.41 5.43 4.63
N ALA A 66 4.51 4.69 3.53
CA ALA A 66 3.50 3.71 3.13
C ALA A 66 3.39 2.55 4.13
N ARG A 67 4.50 2.13 4.74
CA ARG A 67 4.54 1.06 5.75
C ARG A 67 3.85 1.47 7.05
N ILE A 68 4.06 2.70 7.51
CA ILE A 68 3.34 3.28 8.64
C ILE A 68 1.83 3.35 8.31
N GLY A 69 1.49 3.91 7.15
CA GLY A 69 0.10 4.02 6.69
C GLY A 69 -0.62 2.67 6.55
N ALA A 70 0.05 1.67 5.97
CA ALA A 70 -0.50 0.33 5.79
C ALA A 70 -0.66 -0.41 7.12
N THR A 71 0.24 -0.19 8.09
CA THR A 71 0.13 -0.74 9.44
C THR A 71 -1.07 -0.16 10.19
N ASN A 72 -1.24 1.16 10.13
CA ASN A 72 -2.41 1.84 10.71
C ASN A 72 -3.72 1.42 10.01
N GLY A 73 -3.68 1.31 8.68
CA GLY A 73 -4.78 0.82 7.88
C GLY A 73 -5.18 -0.61 8.25
N TRP A 74 -4.19 -1.50 8.43
CA TRP A 74 -4.44 -2.86 8.90
C TRP A 74 -5.20 -2.87 10.22
N ASN A 75 -4.71 -2.15 11.23
CA ASN A 75 -5.35 -2.12 12.55
C ASN A 75 -6.81 -1.60 12.45
N ARG A 76 -7.05 -0.60 11.61
CA ARG A 76 -8.40 -0.05 11.39
C ARG A 76 -9.33 -1.04 10.69
N TYR A 77 -8.84 -1.71 9.65
CA TYR A 77 -9.63 -2.71 8.93
C TYR A 77 -9.89 -3.94 9.78
N GLU A 78 -8.90 -4.40 10.54
CA GLU A 78 -9.06 -5.52 11.46
C GLU A 78 -10.16 -5.21 12.48
N LYS A 79 -10.12 -4.05 13.14
CA LYS A 79 -11.16 -3.64 14.11
C LYS A 79 -12.55 -3.50 13.49
N LYS A 80 -12.63 -3.07 12.22
CA LYS A 80 -13.92 -2.86 11.53
C LYS A 80 -14.53 -4.17 11.05
N TYR A 81 -13.72 -5.06 10.49
CA TYR A 81 -14.22 -6.25 9.81
C TYR A 81 -14.20 -7.50 10.69
N SER A 82 -13.43 -7.54 11.78
CA SER A 82 -13.52 -8.65 12.73
C SER A 82 -14.92 -8.75 13.34
N LYS A 83 -15.54 -7.61 13.69
CA LYS A 83 -16.94 -7.57 14.16
C LYS A 83 -17.91 -8.13 13.12
N LEU A 84 -17.82 -7.63 11.88
CA LEU A 84 -18.66 -8.07 10.77
C LEU A 84 -18.48 -9.55 10.41
N ILE A 85 -17.29 -10.12 10.61
CA ILE A 85 -17.04 -11.54 10.33
C ILE A 85 -17.59 -12.41 11.47
N ASN A 86 -17.40 -12.01 12.72
CA ASN A 86 -17.94 -12.75 13.87
C ASN A 86 -19.48 -12.78 13.85
N ASP A 87 -20.14 -11.67 13.47
CA ASP A 87 -21.61 -11.60 13.35
C ASP A 87 -22.16 -12.45 12.17
N ILE A 88 -21.31 -12.94 11.27
CA ILE A 88 -21.67 -13.84 10.15
C ILE A 88 -21.38 -15.32 10.51
N GLU A 89 -20.46 -15.56 11.43
CA GLU A 89 -20.06 -16.91 11.88
C GLU A 89 -20.91 -17.43 13.07
N GLU A 90 -21.72 -16.56 13.70
CA GLU A 90 -22.73 -16.90 14.74
C GLU A 90 -24.11 -17.19 14.12
#